data_AF-A9DNV0-F1
#
_entry.id   AF-A9DNV0-F1
#
_cell.length_a   1.000
_cell.length_b   1.000
_cell.length_c   1.000
_cell.angle_alpha   90.00
_cell.angle_beta   90.00
_cell.angle_gamma   90.00
#
_symmetry.space_group_name_H-M   'P 1'
#
loop_
_entity.id
_entity.type
_entity.pdbx_description
1 polymer ?
#
loop_
_entity_poly.entity_id
_entity_poly.type
_entity_poly.pdbx_seq_one_letter_code
_entity_poly.pdbx_strand_id
1 'polypeptide(L)'
;MFMIPLGFVMFAIIIYILVSNKRAERKLISEARSKKPVRRVTVDSLPNNQFPKQNSSSYVINEIFNTEQKLAVTACLEMISSVGSNNVNTAKRQSQKILIAKILSKDFNLDQERWNSYSNDLTPSSVQATMHSLDSKGKRFFFSFVFDLLAKGGIPSQKEIMVAENICEKVAGISNYTFEKFMDETDNMLNSFN
;
A
#
# COMPACT_ATOMS: atom_id res chain seq x y z
N MET A 1 -8.16 -26.44 -25.81
CA MET A 1 -7.39 -26.92 -24.65
C MET A 1 -5.91 -26.77 -25.00
N PHE A 2 -5.27 -25.69 -24.58
CA PHE A 2 -3.85 -25.44 -24.89
C PHE A 2 -2.97 -26.02 -23.77
N MET A 3 -2.21 -27.06 -24.07
CA MET A 3 -1.17 -27.57 -23.19
C MET A 3 0.09 -26.71 -23.36
N ILE A 4 0.44 -25.96 -22.31
CA ILE A 4 1.73 -25.24 -22.25
C ILE A 4 2.83 -26.30 -22.06
N PRO A 5 3.87 -26.33 -22.92
CA PRO A 5 4.90 -27.35 -22.85
C PRO A 5 5.75 -27.20 -21.59
N LEU A 6 5.97 -28.32 -20.89
CA LEU A 6 6.68 -28.45 -19.61
C LEU A 6 8.07 -27.77 -19.61
N GLY A 7 8.72 -27.65 -20.77
CA GLY A 7 10.01 -26.97 -20.93
C GLY A 7 9.98 -25.47 -20.62
N PHE A 8 8.86 -24.78 -20.89
CA PHE A 8 8.74 -23.35 -20.65
C PHE A 8 8.61 -23.03 -19.15
N VAL A 9 7.94 -23.92 -18.41
CA VAL A 9 7.79 -23.82 -16.94
C VAL A 9 9.13 -24.02 -16.25
N MET A 10 9.91 -25.01 -16.70
CA MET A 10 11.24 -25.27 -16.12
C MET A 10 12.23 -24.14 -16.40
N PHE A 11 12.16 -23.51 -17.57
CA PHE A 11 13.01 -22.36 -17.91
C PHE A 11 12.69 -21.13 -17.05
N ALA A 12 11.41 -20.87 -16.78
CA ALA A 12 10.98 -19.80 -15.88
C ALA A 12 11.45 -20.02 -14.43
N ILE A 13 11.41 -21.28 -13.96
CA ILE A 13 11.89 -21.64 -12.61
C ILE A 13 13.41 -21.42 -12.49
N ILE A 14 14.19 -21.79 -13.51
CA ILE A 14 15.65 -21.61 -13.50
C ILE A 14 16.03 -20.12 -13.48
N ILE A 15 15.34 -19.27 -14.26
CA ILE A 15 15.56 -17.82 -14.23
C ILE A 15 15.19 -17.25 -12.86
N TYR A 16 14.08 -17.68 -12.27
CA TYR A 16 13.63 -17.22 -10.96
C TYR A 16 14.63 -17.57 -9.83
N ILE A 17 15.23 -18.77 -9.87
CA ILE A 17 16.26 -19.19 -8.91
C ILE A 17 17.54 -18.37 -9.06
N LEU A 18 17.98 -18.11 -10.30
CA LEU A 18 19.19 -17.31 -10.57
C LEU A 18 19.05 -15.85 -10.13
N VAL A 19 17.88 -15.25 -10.33
CA VAL A 19 17.59 -13.86 -9.89
C VAL A 19 17.53 -13.76 -8.36
N SER A 20 16.97 -14.78 -7.71
CA SER A 20 16.86 -14.82 -6.24
C SER A 20 18.23 -14.92 -5.55
N ASN A 21 19.15 -15.73 -6.09
CA ASN A 21 20.51 -15.84 -5.53
C ASN A 21 21.31 -14.52 -5.64
N LYS A 22 21.22 -13.80 -6.76
CA LYS A 22 21.86 -12.48 -6.92
C LYS A 22 21.30 -11.40 -5.99
N ARG A 23 20.10 -11.60 -5.42
CA ARG A 23 19.48 -10.69 -4.45
C ARG A 23 19.95 -10.95 -3.02
N ALA A 24 20.25 -12.20 -2.69
CA ALA A 24 20.79 -12.59 -1.38
C ALA A 24 22.22 -12.06 -1.18
N GLU A 25 23.08 -12.16 -2.20
CA GLU A 25 24.46 -11.64 -2.13
C GLU A 25 24.53 -10.12 -1.93
N ARG A 26 23.61 -9.36 -2.56
CA ARG A 26 23.57 -7.89 -2.42
C ARG A 26 23.14 -7.43 -1.01
N LYS A 27 22.30 -8.21 -0.31
CA LYS A 27 21.91 -7.90 1.08
C LYS A 27 23.08 -8.09 2.06
N LEU A 28 23.84 -9.17 1.92
CA LEU A 28 25.00 -9.44 2.79
C LEU A 28 26.10 -8.37 2.67
N ILE A 29 26.33 -7.83 1.47
CA ILE A 29 27.30 -6.76 1.24
C ILE A 29 26.85 -5.42 1.86
N SER A 30 25.54 -5.16 1.90
CA SER A 30 24.98 -3.93 2.47
C SER A 30 25.03 -3.89 4.00
N GLU A 31 24.83 -5.04 4.66
CA GLU A 31 24.89 -5.14 6.13
C GLU A 31 26.34 -5.06 6.66
N ALA A 32 27.32 -5.52 5.89
CA ALA A 32 28.74 -5.43 6.26
C ALA A 32 29.29 -3.98 6.25
N ARG A 33 28.67 -3.05 5.51
CA ARG A 33 29.12 -1.65 5.40
C ARG A 33 28.56 -0.70 6.46
N SER A 34 27.58 -1.11 7.27
CA SER A 34 26.84 -0.24 8.20
C SER A 34 27.36 -0.19 9.64
N LYS A 35 28.62 -0.58 9.90
CA LYS A 35 29.24 -0.47 11.22
C LYS A 35 30.53 0.35 11.18
N LYS A 36 30.40 1.67 11.27
CA LYS A 36 31.46 2.58 11.74
C LYS A 36 30.87 3.59 12.73
N PRO A 37 31.54 3.90 13.86
CA PRO A 37 31.00 4.75 14.89
C PRO A 37 31.21 6.24 14.56
N VAL A 38 30.18 7.06 14.75
CA VAL A 38 30.21 8.51 14.50
C VAL A 38 30.53 9.26 15.81
N ARG A 39 31.55 10.12 15.77
CA ARG A 39 32.01 11.02 16.84
C ARG A 39 30.97 12.13 17.11
N ARG A 40 30.65 12.41 18.38
CA ARG A 40 29.85 13.58 18.81
C ARG A 40 30.63 14.87 18.60
N VAL A 41 29.98 15.88 18.03
CA VAL A 41 30.37 17.29 18.12
C VAL A 41 29.16 18.07 18.62
N THR A 42 29.33 18.75 19.76
CA THR A 42 28.41 19.75 20.32
C THR A 42 28.58 21.07 19.58
N VAL A 43 27.48 21.72 19.20
CA VAL A 43 27.47 23.13 18.77
C VAL A 43 26.27 23.83 19.40
N ASP A 44 26.58 24.95 20.04
CA ASP A 44 25.71 25.80 20.83
C ASP A 44 24.59 26.50 20.04
N SER A 45 23.52 26.74 20.79
CA SER A 45 22.36 27.64 20.66
C SER A 45 22.30 28.70 19.53
N LEU A 46 21.16 28.75 18.84
CA LEU A 46 20.54 29.95 18.25
C LEU A 46 18.99 29.78 18.27
N PRO A 47 18.19 30.83 18.56
CA PRO A 47 16.76 30.70 18.70
C PRO A 47 16.11 30.73 17.32
N ASN A 48 15.51 29.61 16.90
CA ASN A 48 14.78 29.56 15.65
C ASN A 48 13.32 29.26 15.97
N ASN A 49 12.46 30.27 15.77
CA ASN A 49 11.02 30.09 15.65
C ASN A 49 10.74 29.22 14.42
N GLN A 50 10.92 27.91 14.56
CA GLN A 50 10.48 26.93 13.59
C GLN A 50 9.05 26.56 13.93
N PHE A 51 8.11 27.24 13.27
CA PHE A 51 6.84 26.59 12.96
C PHE A 51 7.16 25.27 12.25
N PRO A 52 6.59 24.13 12.66
CA PRO A 52 6.92 22.85 12.05
C PRO A 52 6.54 22.91 10.57
N LYS A 53 7.51 22.63 9.68
CA LYS A 53 7.25 22.38 8.26
C LYS A 53 6.33 21.15 8.16
N GLN A 54 5.03 21.39 8.16
CA GLN A 54 4.05 20.36 7.90
C GLN A 54 4.11 19.99 6.41
N ASN A 55 4.15 18.69 6.13
CA ASN A 55 4.19 18.17 4.77
C ASN A 55 2.93 18.59 3.99
N SER A 56 3.12 19.35 2.91
CA SER A 56 2.05 19.91 2.08
C SER A 56 1.09 18.87 1.49
N SER A 57 1.49 17.60 1.34
CA SER A 57 0.63 16.56 0.75
C SER A 57 -0.49 16.07 1.69
N SER A 58 -0.28 16.10 3.01
CA SER A 58 -1.29 15.65 3.99
C SER A 58 -2.48 16.61 4.05
N TYR A 59 -2.23 17.92 3.90
CA TYR A 59 -3.29 18.93 3.78
C TYR A 59 -4.16 18.73 2.54
N VAL A 60 -3.54 18.46 1.39
CA VAL A 60 -4.27 18.25 0.13
C VAL A 60 -5.16 17.00 0.20
N ILE A 61 -4.72 15.92 0.84
CA ILE A 61 -5.52 14.70 1.00
C ILE A 61 -6.72 14.94 1.93
N ASN A 62 -6.51 15.70 3.01
CA ASN A 62 -7.55 15.99 3.99
C ASN A 62 -8.72 16.81 3.43
N GLU A 63 -8.47 17.61 2.40
CA GLU A 63 -9.47 18.43 1.71
C GLU A 63 -10.23 17.67 0.60
N ILE A 64 -9.68 16.56 0.11
CA ILE A 64 -10.28 15.77 -0.98
C ILE A 64 -11.43 14.91 -0.48
N PHE A 65 -11.26 14.33 0.71
CA PHE A 65 -12.23 13.40 1.28
C PHE A 65 -13.00 14.09 2.42
N ASN A 66 -14.31 13.92 2.45
CA ASN A 66 -15.07 14.19 3.67
C ASN A 66 -14.87 13.06 4.70
N THR A 67 -15.36 13.24 5.92
CA THR A 67 -15.18 12.27 7.02
C THR A 67 -15.68 10.86 6.66
N GLU A 68 -16.88 10.75 6.07
CA GLU A 68 -17.45 9.46 5.68
C GLU A 68 -16.62 8.78 4.60
N GLN A 69 -16.11 9.55 3.63
CA GLN A 69 -15.24 9.04 2.57
C GLN A 69 -13.89 8.56 3.12
N LYS A 70 -13.30 9.27 4.08
CA LYS A 70 -12.06 8.84 4.76
C LYS A 70 -12.25 7.49 5.46
N LEU A 71 -13.39 7.34 6.15
CA LEU A 71 -13.75 6.10 6.82
C LEU A 71 -14.02 4.96 5.82
N ALA A 72 -14.78 5.22 4.75
CA ALA A 72 -15.05 4.24 3.70
C ALA A 72 -13.78 3.78 2.96
N VAL A 73 -12.85 4.71 2.68
CA VAL A 73 -11.53 4.39 2.12
C VAL A 73 -10.76 3.48 3.08
N THR A 74 -10.71 3.82 4.37
CA THR A 74 -10.04 3.00 5.40
C THR A 74 -10.63 1.59 5.46
N ALA A 75 -11.96 1.47 5.40
CA ALA A 75 -12.65 0.18 5.37
C ALA A 75 -12.26 -0.67 4.15
N CYS A 76 -12.22 -0.08 2.96
CA CYS A 76 -11.79 -0.78 1.76
C CYS A 76 -10.34 -1.29 1.89
N LEU A 77 -9.45 -0.48 2.46
CA LEU A 77 -8.05 -0.89 2.68
C LEU A 77 -7.96 -2.03 3.70
N GLU A 78 -8.76 -2.01 4.77
CA GLU A 78 -8.82 -3.12 5.72
C GLU A 78 -9.34 -4.40 5.07
N MET A 79 -10.40 -4.33 4.26
CA MET A 79 -10.93 -5.47 3.50
C MET A 79 -9.85 -6.09 2.60
N ILE A 80 -9.08 -5.27 1.88
CA ILE A 80 -7.98 -5.74 1.03
C ILE A 80 -6.87 -6.37 1.88
N SER A 81 -6.50 -5.76 3.01
CA SER A 81 -5.45 -6.28 3.90
C SER A 81 -5.83 -7.56 4.67
N SER A 82 -7.13 -7.91 4.69
CA SER A 82 -7.65 -9.07 5.41
C SER A 82 -7.32 -10.40 4.72
N VAL A 83 -6.86 -10.35 3.47
CA VAL A 83 -6.50 -11.51 2.65
C VAL A 83 -5.32 -12.25 3.28
N GLY A 84 -5.54 -13.50 3.67
CA GLY A 84 -4.48 -14.35 4.22
C GLY A 84 -4.46 -14.45 5.75
N SER A 85 -5.62 -14.33 6.41
CA SER A 85 -5.84 -14.61 7.85
C SER A 85 -5.17 -15.90 8.37
N ASN A 86 -4.84 -16.83 7.49
CA ASN A 86 -4.19 -18.09 7.81
C ASN A 86 -2.66 -17.91 7.84
N ASN A 87 -2.10 -17.48 8.97
CA ASN A 87 -0.73 -17.65 9.50
C ASN A 87 0.55 -17.49 8.63
N VAL A 88 0.49 -17.34 7.31
CA VAL A 88 1.68 -17.50 6.44
C VAL A 88 2.42 -16.18 6.18
N ASN A 89 1.83 -15.00 6.44
CA ASN A 89 2.51 -13.72 6.16
C ASN A 89 2.21 -12.61 7.20
N THR A 90 2.47 -12.90 8.48
CA THR A 90 2.22 -11.98 9.60
C THR A 90 2.99 -10.66 9.48
N ALA A 91 4.23 -10.68 8.99
CA ALA A 91 5.05 -9.48 8.83
C ALA A 91 4.54 -8.53 7.73
N LYS A 92 4.10 -9.08 6.59
CA LYS A 92 3.47 -8.29 5.52
C LYS A 92 2.18 -7.65 6.00
N ARG A 93 1.32 -8.43 6.64
CA ARG A 93 0.06 -7.95 7.23
C ARG A 93 0.30 -6.88 8.28
N GLN A 94 1.30 -7.05 9.15
CA GLN A 94 1.66 -6.02 10.14
C GLN A 94 2.09 -4.72 9.45
N SER A 95 2.85 -4.80 8.37
CA SER A 95 3.26 -3.63 7.59
C SER A 95 2.07 -2.92 6.95
N GLN A 96 1.09 -3.68 6.44
CA GLN A 96 -0.16 -3.16 5.89
C GLN A 96 -1.01 -2.49 6.98
N LYS A 97 -1.16 -3.10 8.15
CA LYS A 97 -1.86 -2.50 9.30
C LYS A 97 -1.21 -1.18 9.75
N ILE A 98 0.12 -1.13 9.80
CA ILE A 98 0.86 0.10 10.12
C ILE A 98 0.59 1.18 9.07
N LEU A 99 0.53 0.83 7.78
CA LEU A 99 0.16 1.79 6.73
C LEU A 99 -1.26 2.31 6.92
N ILE A 100 -2.24 1.44 7.14
CA ILE A 100 -3.64 1.83 7.34
C ILE A 100 -3.77 2.78 8.54
N ALA A 101 -3.13 2.43 9.67
CA ALA A 101 -3.10 3.30 10.86
C ALA A 101 -2.43 4.65 10.58
N LYS A 102 -1.38 4.68 9.75
CA LYS A 102 -0.74 5.93 9.31
C LYS A 102 -1.69 6.77 8.45
N ILE A 103 -2.39 6.15 7.50
CA ILE A 103 -3.35 6.85 6.64
C ILE A 103 -4.46 7.46 7.50
N LEU A 104 -5.05 6.67 8.40
CA LEU A 104 -6.11 7.12 9.31
C LEU A 104 -5.66 8.33 10.15
N SER A 105 -4.52 8.22 10.83
CA SER A 105 -4.06 9.24 11.78
C SER A 105 -3.38 10.45 11.14
N LYS A 106 -2.54 10.25 10.12
CA LYS A 106 -1.70 11.32 9.53
C LYS A 106 -2.27 11.91 8.25
N ASP A 107 -2.89 11.09 7.40
CA ASP A 107 -3.37 11.55 6.10
C ASP A 107 -4.84 11.99 6.19
N PHE A 108 -5.64 11.32 7.03
CA PHE A 108 -7.06 11.63 7.25
C PHE A 108 -7.35 12.41 8.53
N ASN A 109 -6.37 12.50 9.44
CA ASN A 109 -6.50 13.16 10.73
C ASN A 109 -7.75 12.68 11.50
N LEU A 110 -7.98 11.36 11.48
CA LEU A 110 -9.02 10.69 12.25
C LEU A 110 -8.39 9.90 13.39
N ASP A 111 -9.06 9.91 14.54
CA ASP A 111 -8.66 9.08 15.66
C ASP A 111 -9.17 7.64 15.50
N GLN A 112 -8.59 6.74 16.30
CA GLN A 112 -8.93 5.33 16.30
C GLN A 112 -10.34 5.07 16.86
N GLU A 113 -10.84 5.93 17.75
CA GLU A 113 -12.16 5.77 18.36
C GLU A 113 -13.27 5.98 17.32
N ARG A 114 -13.16 7.02 16.50
CA ARG A 114 -14.04 7.31 15.37
C ARG A 114 -14.10 6.15 14.38
N TRP A 115 -12.95 5.56 14.07
CA TRP A 115 -12.87 4.37 13.24
C TRP A 115 -13.56 3.17 13.89
N ASN A 116 -13.32 2.93 15.18
CA ASN A 116 -13.94 1.82 15.90
C ASN A 116 -15.46 1.96 15.96
N SER A 117 -16.00 3.17 16.18
CA SER A 117 -17.44 3.43 16.12
C SER A 117 -17.99 3.14 14.72
N TYR A 118 -17.36 3.68 13.68
CA TYR A 118 -17.80 3.50 12.30
C TYR A 118 -17.78 2.03 11.85
N SER A 119 -16.71 1.31 12.16
CA SER A 119 -16.53 -0.09 11.74
C SER A 119 -17.55 -1.05 12.37
N ASN A 120 -18.08 -0.73 13.56
CA ASN A 120 -19.14 -1.52 14.20
C ASN A 120 -20.49 -1.38 13.49
N ASP A 121 -20.76 -0.23 12.87
CA ASP A 121 -22.03 0.07 12.19
C ASP A 121 -21.94 -0.10 10.66
N LEU A 122 -20.83 -0.68 10.18
CA LEU A 122 -20.49 -0.73 8.77
C LEU A 122 -21.31 -1.78 8.02
N THR A 123 -21.97 -1.35 6.93
CA THR A 123 -22.63 -2.25 5.99
C THR A 123 -21.94 -2.20 4.63
N PRO A 124 -21.90 -3.32 3.87
CA PRO A 124 -21.33 -3.31 2.52
C PRO A 124 -21.95 -2.22 1.62
N SER A 125 -23.27 -2.03 1.72
CA SER A 125 -24.01 -1.06 0.91
C SER A 125 -23.67 0.40 1.27
N SER A 126 -23.47 0.71 2.55
CA SER A 126 -23.10 2.09 2.96
C SER A 126 -21.69 2.45 2.51
N VAL A 127 -20.74 1.52 2.60
CA VAL A 127 -19.38 1.73 2.06
C VAL A 127 -19.41 1.91 0.56
N GLN A 128 -20.14 1.05 -0.17
CA GLN A 128 -20.24 1.14 -1.62
C GLN A 128 -20.85 2.49 -2.07
N ALA A 129 -21.94 2.93 -1.43
CA ALA A 129 -22.56 4.22 -1.75
C ALA A 129 -21.58 5.38 -1.55
N THR A 130 -20.86 5.39 -0.43
CA THR A 130 -19.86 6.42 -0.13
C THR A 130 -18.67 6.37 -1.10
N MET A 131 -18.17 5.18 -1.42
CA MET A 131 -17.05 5.03 -2.35
C MET A 131 -17.43 5.39 -3.80
N HIS A 132 -18.66 5.11 -4.22
CA HIS A 132 -19.17 5.55 -5.52
C HIS A 132 -19.34 7.06 -5.63
N SER A 133 -19.53 7.76 -4.49
CA SER A 133 -19.60 9.23 -4.43
C SER A 133 -18.26 9.94 -4.65
N LEU A 134 -17.15 9.19 -4.62
CA LEU A 134 -15.83 9.77 -4.86
C LEU A 134 -15.74 10.35 -6.27
N ASP A 135 -15.24 11.57 -6.36
CA ASP A 135 -14.91 12.19 -7.63
C ASP A 135 -13.69 11.52 -8.28
N SER A 136 -13.35 11.91 -9.51
CA SER A 136 -12.21 11.33 -10.22
C SER A 136 -10.88 11.48 -9.47
N LYS A 137 -10.72 12.56 -8.67
CA LYS A 137 -9.52 12.83 -7.89
C LYS A 137 -9.46 11.91 -6.67
N GLY A 138 -10.56 11.80 -5.92
CA GLY A 138 -10.71 10.90 -4.79
C GLY A 138 -10.50 9.44 -5.18
N LYS A 139 -11.06 8.99 -6.31
CA LYS A 139 -10.82 7.63 -6.84
C LYS A 139 -9.35 7.37 -7.16
N ARG A 140 -8.63 8.36 -7.73
CA ARG A 140 -7.18 8.25 -7.99
C ARG A 140 -6.38 8.14 -6.69
N PHE A 141 -6.68 8.95 -5.68
CA PHE A 141 -6.00 8.87 -4.38
C PHE A 141 -6.30 7.55 -3.66
N PHE A 142 -7.55 7.09 -3.68
CA PHE A 142 -7.92 5.77 -3.17
C PHE A 142 -7.09 4.68 -3.84
N PHE A 143 -6.98 4.72 -5.17
CA PHE A 143 -6.19 3.75 -5.92
C PHE A 143 -4.71 3.79 -5.53
N SER A 144 -4.12 4.98 -5.33
CA SER A 144 -2.74 5.11 -4.83
C SER A 144 -2.54 4.45 -3.47
N PHE A 145 -3.53 4.54 -2.56
CA PHE A 145 -3.45 3.84 -1.28
C PHE A 145 -3.54 2.32 -1.43
N VAL A 146 -4.38 1.81 -2.33
CA VAL A 146 -4.47 0.37 -2.64
C VAL A 146 -3.12 -0.14 -3.16
N PHE A 147 -2.50 0.61 -4.07
CA PHE A 147 -1.19 0.28 -4.60
C PHE A 147 -0.12 0.23 -3.48
N ASP A 148 -0.03 1.30 -2.68
CA ASP A 148 0.91 1.37 -1.56
C ASP A 148 0.72 0.22 -0.56
N LEU A 149 -0.53 -0.18 -0.33
CA LEU A 149 -0.91 -1.29 0.55
C LEU A 149 -0.43 -2.64 0.00
N LEU A 150 -0.66 -2.91 -1.28
CA LEU A 150 -0.26 -4.16 -1.94
C LEU A 150 1.27 -4.34 -1.96
N ALA A 151 2.00 -3.24 -2.13
CA ALA A 151 3.46 -3.21 -2.13
C ALA A 151 4.10 -3.31 -0.73
N LYS A 152 3.33 -3.07 0.36
CA LYS A 152 3.88 -3.21 1.72
C LYS A 152 4.28 -4.65 1.99
N GLY A 153 5.47 -4.84 2.55
CA GLY A 153 5.97 -6.14 2.96
C GLY A 153 6.34 -7.09 1.82
N GLY A 154 6.48 -6.60 0.59
CA GLY A 154 7.00 -7.35 -0.55
C GLY A 154 6.06 -7.37 -1.75
N ILE A 155 6.33 -8.29 -2.68
CA ILE A 155 5.54 -8.45 -3.91
C ILE A 155 4.12 -8.92 -3.54
N PRO A 156 3.06 -8.33 -4.10
CA PRO A 156 1.69 -8.82 -3.93
C PRO A 156 1.51 -10.19 -4.59
N SER A 157 0.88 -11.11 -3.87
CA SER A 157 0.44 -12.39 -4.41
C SER A 157 -0.76 -12.21 -5.34
N GLN A 158 -0.95 -13.13 -6.27
CA GLN A 158 -2.12 -13.14 -7.17
C GLN A 158 -3.45 -13.07 -6.40
N LYS A 159 -3.52 -13.72 -5.24
CA LYS A 159 -4.70 -13.66 -4.37
C LYS A 159 -4.97 -12.25 -3.84
N GLU A 160 -3.93 -11.52 -3.43
CA GLU A 160 -4.06 -10.14 -2.97
C GLU A 160 -4.51 -9.21 -4.11
N ILE A 161 -3.95 -9.40 -5.32
CA ILE A 161 -4.30 -8.63 -6.51
C ILE A 161 -5.77 -8.86 -6.87
N MET A 162 -6.23 -10.11 -6.97
CA MET A 162 -7.62 -10.43 -7.29
C MET A 162 -8.62 -9.85 -6.28
N VAL A 163 -8.27 -9.81 -4.99
CA VAL A 163 -9.17 -9.20 -3.99
C VAL A 163 -9.16 -7.69 -4.10
N ALA A 164 -8.00 -7.06 -4.31
CA ALA A 164 -7.93 -5.63 -4.54
C ALA A 164 -8.72 -5.21 -5.78
N GLU A 165 -8.61 -5.96 -6.87
CA GLU A 165 -9.38 -5.77 -8.10
C GLU A 165 -10.89 -5.86 -7.82
N ASN A 166 -11.35 -6.93 -7.16
CA ASN A 166 -12.76 -7.10 -6.81
C ASN A 166 -13.30 -5.99 -5.91
N ILE A 167 -12.53 -5.53 -4.92
CA ILE A 167 -12.93 -4.41 -4.06
C ILE A 167 -12.97 -3.11 -4.87
N CYS A 168 -11.98 -2.86 -5.74
CA CYS A 168 -11.98 -1.69 -6.61
C CYS A 168 -13.18 -1.67 -7.56
N GLU A 169 -13.54 -2.82 -8.14
CA GLU A 169 -14.67 -2.95 -9.06
C GLU A 169 -16.01 -2.83 -8.33
N LYS A 170 -16.23 -3.71 -7.33
CA LYS A 170 -17.55 -3.87 -6.72
C LYS A 170 -17.85 -2.80 -5.69
N VAL A 171 -16.84 -2.29 -4.98
CA VAL A 171 -17.04 -1.33 -3.88
C VAL A 171 -16.69 0.08 -4.30
N ALA A 172 -15.60 0.28 -5.04
CA ALA A 172 -15.16 1.63 -5.44
C ALA A 172 -15.64 2.08 -6.82
N GLY A 173 -16.27 1.20 -7.60
CA GLY A 173 -16.73 1.51 -8.94
C GLY A 173 -15.59 1.92 -9.87
N ILE A 174 -14.42 1.30 -9.72
CA ILE A 174 -13.24 1.45 -10.57
C ILE A 174 -13.18 0.22 -11.48
N SER A 175 -13.27 0.42 -12.79
CA SER A 175 -13.28 -0.70 -13.75
C SER A 175 -11.98 -1.52 -13.70
N ASN A 176 -12.07 -2.82 -13.96
CA ASN A 176 -10.92 -3.72 -13.99
C ASN A 176 -9.89 -3.26 -15.02
N TYR A 177 -10.33 -2.76 -16.17
CA TYR A 177 -9.45 -2.14 -17.17
C TYR A 177 -8.62 -0.98 -16.60
N THR A 178 -9.22 -0.12 -15.78
CA THR A 178 -8.48 0.96 -15.09
C THR A 178 -7.52 0.39 -14.07
N PHE A 179 -7.94 -0.63 -13.31
CA PHE A 179 -7.10 -1.29 -12.32
C PHE A 179 -5.85 -1.93 -12.96
N GLU A 180 -6.04 -2.75 -14.00
CA GLU A 180 -4.98 -3.40 -14.76
C GLU A 180 -4.00 -2.40 -15.35
N LYS A 181 -4.51 -1.36 -16.03
CA LYS A 181 -3.66 -0.33 -16.64
C LYS A 181 -2.72 0.32 -15.62
N PHE A 182 -3.20 0.63 -14.42
CA PHE A 182 -2.36 1.24 -13.39
C PHE A 182 -1.37 0.25 -12.75
N MET A 183 -1.76 -1.03 -12.61
CA MET A 183 -0.83 -2.07 -12.16
C MET A 183 0.31 -2.25 -13.17
N ASP A 184 0.00 -2.30 -14.47
CA ASP A 184 0.98 -2.40 -15.55
C ASP A 184 1.91 -1.17 -15.60
N GLU A 185 1.37 0.04 -15.47
CA GLU A 185 2.18 1.26 -15.37
C GLU A 185 3.18 1.16 -14.22
N THR A 186 2.77 0.57 -13.10
CA THR A 186 3.64 0.50 -11.91
C THR A 186 4.69 -0.60 -11.99
N ASP A 187 4.36 -1.75 -12.58
CA ASP A 187 5.34 -2.79 -12.89
C ASP A 187 6.39 -2.28 -13.89
N ASN A 188 5.98 -1.49 -14.88
CA ASN A 188 6.89 -0.83 -15.81
C ASN A 188 7.80 0.20 -15.11
N MET A 189 7.26 1.00 -14.19
CA MET A 189 8.08 1.92 -13.38
C MET A 189 9.08 1.17 -12.50
N LEU A 190 8.68 0.09 -11.81
CA LEU A 190 9.58 -0.74 -11.00
C LEU A 190 10.69 -1.39 -11.84
N ASN A 191 10.38 -1.79 -13.08
CA ASN A 191 11.36 -2.37 -14.00
C ASN A 191 12.31 -1.31 -14.59
N SER A 192 11.88 -0.04 -14.73
CA SER A 192 12.71 1.05 -15.24
C SER A 192 13.86 1.49 -14.32
N PHE A 193 13.87 1.03 -13.06
CA PHE A 193 14.95 1.29 -12.11
C PHE A 193 15.97 0.13 -12.02
N ASN A 194 15.81 -0.92 -12.82
CA ASN A 194 16.75 -2.03 -12.99
C ASN A 194 17.54 -1.90 -14.29
#